data_AF-A0A382N9I1-F1
#
_entry.id   AF-A0A382N9I1-F1
#
_cell.length_a   1.000
_cell.length_b   1.000
_cell.length_c   1.000
_cell.angle_alpha   90.00
_cell.angle_beta   90.00
_cell.angle_gamma   90.00
#
_symmetry.space_group_name_H-M   'P 1'
#
loop_
_entity.id
_entity.type
_entity.pdbx_description
1 polymer ?
#
loop_
_entity_poly.entity_id
_entity_poly.type
_entity_poly.pdbx_seq_one_letter_code
_entity_poly.pdbx_strand_id
1 'polypeptide(L)'
;MTTQFSGGWEARDGRNICRWFVAYCDIADGEIAGIIGGYSGGGAFIEERFFARVDGETFKALFIDYTEHISGDEKDFDEHPSEVIEATEKALDRMMEFHDEDLWFDDEQLVLNVDKLETLTANEDLYTGGDAPRLIVRFIAEKAGLTAGP
;
A
#
# COMPACT_ATOMS: atom_id res chain seq x y z
N MET A 1 -1.39 -15.93 -7.73
CA MET A 1 -0.57 -14.73 -7.49
C MET A 1 -0.32 -14.69 -6.00
N THR A 2 0.95 -14.59 -5.58
CA THR A 2 1.29 -14.37 -4.17
C THR A 2 1.31 -12.87 -3.93
N THR A 3 0.69 -12.40 -2.85
CA THR A 3 0.70 -10.98 -2.50
C THR A 3 1.89 -10.67 -1.61
N GLN A 4 2.81 -9.83 -2.09
CA GLN A 4 3.86 -9.24 -1.27
C GLN A 4 3.29 -8.02 -0.54
N PHE A 5 3.85 -7.69 0.62
CA PHE A 5 3.44 -6.48 1.32
C PHE A 5 4.57 -5.84 2.11
N SER A 6 4.40 -4.57 2.47
CA SER A 6 5.17 -3.90 3.50
C SER A 6 4.25 -2.95 4.25
N GLY A 7 4.26 -3.03 5.57
CA GLY A 7 3.45 -2.16 6.42
C GLY A 7 4.22 -1.67 7.64
N GLY A 8 3.81 -0.50 8.12
CA GLY A 8 4.29 0.11 9.35
C GLY A 8 3.15 0.71 10.16
N TRP A 9 3.12 0.44 11.45
CA TRP A 9 2.09 0.90 12.38
C TRP A 9 2.73 1.52 13.63
N GLU A 10 2.35 2.75 13.94
CA GLU A 10 2.82 3.46 15.13
C GLU A 10 1.89 3.22 16.32
N ALA A 11 2.45 2.78 17.44
CA ALA A 11 1.80 2.66 18.73
C ALA A 11 1.51 4.07 19.29
N ARG A 12 0.25 4.46 19.30
CA ARG A 12 -0.20 5.78 19.76
C ARG A 12 -1.55 5.72 20.43
N ASP A 13 -1.65 6.31 21.62
CA ASP A 13 -2.88 6.42 22.40
C ASP A 13 -3.63 5.08 22.59
N GLY A 14 -2.87 3.99 22.80
CA GLY A 14 -3.40 2.64 22.99
C GLY A 14 -3.85 1.92 21.72
N ARG A 15 -3.61 2.51 20.54
CA ARG A 15 -3.88 1.93 19.23
C ARG A 15 -2.59 1.83 18.41
N ASN A 16 -2.62 1.05 17.33
CA ASN A 16 -1.51 0.91 16.40
C ASN A 16 -1.94 1.48 15.04
N ILE A 17 -1.62 2.74 14.80
CA ILE A 17 -2.09 3.50 13.63
C ILE A 17 -1.17 3.24 12.44
N CYS A 18 -1.73 2.80 11.31
CA CYS A 18 -0.97 2.59 10.10
C CYS A 18 -0.32 3.89 9.63
N ARG A 19 0.97 3.82 9.29
CA ARG A 19 1.75 4.90 8.69
C ARG A 19 1.87 4.72 7.18
N TRP A 20 2.11 3.48 6.78
CA TRP A 20 2.08 3.03 5.40
C TRP A 20 1.65 1.57 5.33
N PHE A 21 0.99 1.20 4.25
CA PHE A 21 0.77 -0.18 3.85
C PHE A 21 0.78 -0.27 2.33
N VAL A 22 1.73 -1.00 1.76
CA VAL A 22 1.75 -1.37 0.34
C VAL A 22 1.54 -2.87 0.26
N ALA A 23 0.62 -3.33 -0.57
CA ALA A 23 0.53 -4.71 -1.00
C ALA A 23 0.42 -4.79 -2.51
N TYR A 24 1.04 -5.80 -3.14
CA TYR A 24 0.95 -6.01 -4.58
C TYR A 24 1.18 -7.46 -4.99
N CYS A 25 0.76 -7.77 -6.21
CA CYS A 25 1.08 -9.00 -6.91
C CYS A 25 1.96 -8.71 -8.13
N ASP A 26 2.88 -9.62 -8.44
CA ASP A 26 3.47 -9.70 -9.78
C ASP A 26 2.43 -10.19 -10.78
N ILE A 27 2.24 -9.42 -11.86
CA ILE A 27 1.35 -9.76 -12.98
C ILE A 27 2.16 -10.42 -14.09
N ALA A 28 3.31 -9.83 -14.41
CA ALA A 28 4.28 -10.31 -15.38
C ALA A 28 5.69 -9.91 -14.94
N ASP A 29 6.71 -10.34 -15.70
CA ASP A 29 8.10 -9.96 -15.40
C ASP A 29 8.25 -8.42 -15.46
N GLY A 30 8.58 -7.83 -14.30
CA GLY A 30 8.69 -6.39 -14.15
C GLY A 30 7.36 -5.63 -14.14
N GLU A 31 6.20 -6.29 -14.02
CA GLU A 31 4.90 -5.63 -13.90
C GLU A 31 4.20 -6.02 -12.60
N ILE A 32 3.88 -5.02 -11.77
CA ILE A 32 3.21 -5.21 -10.49
C ILE A 32 1.93 -4.38 -10.41
N ALA A 33 0.93 -4.86 -9.68
CA ALA A 33 -0.24 -4.07 -9.33
C ALA A 33 -0.70 -4.36 -7.91
N GLY A 34 -1.26 -3.34 -7.27
CA GLY A 34 -1.62 -3.45 -5.87
C GLY A 34 -2.37 -2.25 -5.31
N ILE A 35 -2.29 -2.14 -4.00
CA ILE A 35 -2.91 -1.12 -3.17
C ILE A 35 -1.83 -0.43 -2.34
N ILE A 36 -1.94 0.89 -2.23
CA ILE A 36 -1.25 1.68 -1.22
C ILE A 36 -2.27 2.29 -0.27
N GLY A 37 -1.99 2.27 1.02
CA GLY A 37 -2.74 3.07 1.97
C GLY A 37 -1.92 3.62 3.12
N GLY A 38 -2.51 4.58 3.82
CA GLY A 38 -1.91 5.30 4.93
C GLY A 38 -2.51 6.70 5.06
N TYR A 39 -1.71 7.67 5.51
CA TYR A 39 -2.17 9.04 5.70
C TYR A 39 -1.30 10.08 4.98
N SER A 40 -1.98 11.01 4.30
CA SER A 40 -1.37 12.20 3.70
C SER A 40 -0.92 13.20 4.78
N GLY A 41 -0.21 14.27 4.38
CA GLY A 41 0.27 15.30 5.30
C GLY A 41 -0.81 16.11 6.02
N GLY A 42 -2.07 16.01 5.59
CA GLY A 42 -3.23 16.58 6.27
C GLY A 42 -3.90 15.62 7.26
N GLY A 43 -3.39 14.39 7.40
CA GLY A 43 -4.05 13.32 8.15
C GLY A 43 -5.23 12.69 7.40
N ALA A 44 -5.44 13.02 6.13
CA ALA A 44 -6.48 12.39 5.32
C ALA A 44 -6.05 10.97 4.96
N PHE A 45 -6.99 10.04 5.14
CA PHE A 45 -6.91 8.66 4.71
C PHE A 45 -6.61 8.58 3.20
N ILE A 46 -5.67 7.70 2.83
CA ILE A 46 -5.35 7.35 1.46
C ILE A 46 -5.53 5.84 1.34
N GLU A 47 -6.25 5.42 0.30
CA GLU A 47 -6.33 4.05 -0.20
C GLU A 47 -6.42 4.15 -1.73
N GLU A 48 -5.35 3.79 -2.42
CA GLU A 48 -5.27 3.98 -3.87
C GLU A 48 -4.74 2.75 -4.58
N ARG A 49 -5.36 2.45 -5.71
CA ARG A 49 -4.92 1.37 -6.60
C ARG A 49 -3.71 1.84 -7.40
N PHE A 50 -2.77 0.93 -7.62
CA PHE A 50 -1.61 1.23 -8.45
C PHE A 50 -1.23 0.11 -9.41
N PHE A 51 -0.62 0.50 -10.52
CA PHE A 51 0.05 -0.38 -11.47
C PHE A 51 1.42 0.20 -11.79
N ALA A 52 2.46 -0.63 -11.79
CA ALA A 52 3.81 -0.19 -12.05
C ALA A 52 4.56 -1.14 -12.98
N ARG A 53 5.44 -0.54 -13.78
CA ARG A 53 6.48 -1.26 -14.53
C ARG A 53 7.82 -0.97 -13.92
N VAL A 54 8.53 -2.01 -13.52
CA VAL A 54 9.79 -1.96 -12.78
C VAL A 54 10.86 -2.75 -13.53
N ASP A 55 12.03 -2.14 -13.68
CA ASP A 55 13.24 -2.77 -14.21
C ASP A 55 14.28 -2.78 -13.07
N GLY A 56 14.36 -3.91 -12.36
CA GLY A 56 15.09 -4.03 -11.10
C GLY A 56 14.47 -3.14 -10.00
N GLU A 57 15.12 -2.01 -9.72
CA GLU A 57 14.65 -1.01 -8.74
C GLU A 57 14.21 0.31 -9.41
N THR A 58 14.19 0.36 -10.75
CA THR A 58 13.85 1.57 -11.51
C THR A 58 12.42 1.50 -12.03
N PHE A 59 11.59 2.45 -11.63
CA PHE A 59 10.24 2.61 -12.18
C PHE A 59 10.31 3.18 -13.60
N LYS A 60 9.69 2.47 -14.55
CA LYS A 60 9.46 2.92 -15.93
C LYS A 60 8.06 3.49 -16.11
N ALA A 61 7.11 3.01 -15.31
CA ALA A 61 5.78 3.58 -15.19
C ALA A 61 5.26 3.35 -13.77
N LEU A 62 4.45 4.28 -13.26
CA LEU A 62 3.69 4.15 -12.02
C LEU A 62 2.38 4.91 -12.17
N PHE A 63 1.29 4.17 -12.35
CA PHE A 63 -0.07 4.66 -12.29
C PHE A 63 -0.57 4.54 -10.86
N ILE A 64 -1.07 5.62 -10.28
CA ILE A 64 -1.80 5.62 -9.02
C ILE A 64 -3.11 6.35 -9.30
N ASP A 65 -4.22 5.67 -9.05
CA ASP A 65 -5.55 6.16 -9.38
C ASP A 65 -5.63 6.62 -10.85
N TYR A 66 -5.87 7.91 -11.11
CA TYR A 66 -5.95 8.46 -12.48
C TYR A 66 -4.60 8.90 -13.08
N THR A 67 -3.52 8.94 -12.30
CA THR A 67 -2.28 9.64 -12.69
C THR A 67 -1.11 8.69 -12.93
N GLU A 68 -0.44 8.84 -14.05
CA GLU A 68 0.88 8.26 -14.31
C GLU A 68 1.98 9.23 -13.81
N HIS A 69 2.76 8.80 -12.81
CA HIS A 69 3.68 9.66 -12.05
C HIS A 69 5.08 9.84 -12.66
N ILE A 70 5.35 9.29 -13.86
CA ILE A 70 6.62 9.35 -14.58
C ILE A 70 6.53 10.24 -15.84
N SER A 71 5.60 9.97 -16.75
CA SER A 71 5.26 10.76 -17.93
C SER A 71 4.30 11.91 -17.63
N GLY A 72 3.45 11.77 -16.60
CA GLY A 72 2.39 12.74 -16.29
C GLY A 72 1.11 12.55 -17.09
N ASP A 73 0.96 11.44 -17.81
CA ASP A 73 -0.26 11.11 -18.52
C ASP A 73 -1.38 10.73 -17.54
N GLU A 74 -2.63 10.98 -17.92
CA GLU A 74 -3.81 10.59 -17.15
C GLU A 74 -4.53 9.43 -17.83
N LYS A 75 -4.97 8.47 -17.02
CA LYS A 75 -5.73 7.30 -17.46
C LYS A 75 -6.56 6.78 -16.28
N ASP A 76 -7.86 6.58 -16.47
CA ASP A 76 -8.70 5.93 -15.47
C ASP A 76 -8.14 4.55 -15.14
N PHE A 77 -8.00 4.24 -13.85
CA PHE A 77 -7.46 2.96 -13.42
C PHE A 77 -8.29 1.78 -13.96
N ASP A 78 -9.61 1.95 -14.08
CA ASP A 78 -10.54 0.93 -14.57
C ASP A 78 -10.36 0.61 -16.07
N GLU A 79 -9.58 1.41 -16.80
CA GLU A 79 -9.18 1.12 -18.17
C GLU A 79 -7.95 0.18 -18.26
N HIS A 80 -7.44 -0.33 -17.14
CA HIS A 80 -6.41 -1.38 -17.15
C HIS A 80 -6.99 -2.77 -17.47
N PRO A 81 -6.16 -3.69 -17.99
CA PRO A 81 -6.57 -5.09 -18.20
C PRO A 81 -7.12 -5.73 -16.91
N SER A 82 -8.05 -6.69 -17.04
CA SER A 82 -8.71 -7.31 -15.90
C SER A 82 -7.73 -7.97 -14.91
N GLU A 83 -6.62 -8.52 -15.39
CA GLU A 83 -5.56 -9.09 -14.55
C GLU A 83 -4.91 -8.07 -13.61
N VAL A 84 -4.83 -6.80 -14.01
CA VAL A 84 -4.38 -5.69 -13.15
C VAL A 84 -5.41 -5.44 -12.06
N ILE A 85 -6.68 -5.33 -12.44
CA ILE A 85 -7.78 -5.09 -11.51
C ILE A 85 -7.86 -6.22 -10.47
N GLU A 86 -7.86 -7.48 -10.91
CA GLU A 86 -7.87 -8.66 -10.03
C GLU A 86 -6.65 -8.71 -9.09
N ALA A 87 -5.49 -8.20 -9.53
CA ALA A 87 -4.30 -8.11 -8.67
C ALA A 87 -4.47 -7.02 -7.60
N THR A 88 -5.10 -5.89 -7.91
CA THR A 88 -5.41 -4.85 -6.93
C THR A 88 -6.44 -5.31 -5.89
N GLU A 89 -7.46 -6.06 -6.31
CA GLU A 89 -8.47 -6.64 -5.38
C GLU A 89 -7.82 -7.60 -4.38
N LYS A 90 -6.91 -8.47 -4.83
CA LYS A 90 -6.14 -9.36 -3.94
C LYS A 90 -5.20 -8.60 -2.99
N ALA A 91 -4.67 -7.48 -3.44
CA ALA A 91 -3.86 -6.62 -2.59
C ALA A 91 -4.70 -5.88 -1.55
N LEU A 92 -5.92 -5.47 -1.91
CA LEU A 92 -6.89 -4.88 -1.00
C LEU A 92 -7.33 -5.89 0.06
N ASP A 93 -7.69 -7.12 -0.32
CA ASP A 93 -8.00 -8.20 0.62
C ASP A 93 -6.86 -8.37 1.65
N ARG A 94 -5.61 -8.33 1.18
CA ARG A 94 -4.43 -8.42 2.04
C ARG A 94 -4.29 -7.22 2.97
N MET A 95 -4.64 -6.02 2.52
CA MET A 95 -4.66 -4.82 3.37
C MET A 95 -5.75 -4.91 4.43
N MET A 96 -6.95 -5.36 4.07
CA MET A 96 -8.07 -5.53 4.99
C MET A 96 -7.72 -6.54 6.10
N GLU A 97 -7.01 -7.63 5.78
CA GLU A 97 -6.56 -8.60 6.80
C GLU A 97 -5.72 -7.96 7.93
N PHE A 98 -4.99 -6.88 7.64
CA PHE A 98 -4.14 -6.20 8.61
C PHE A 98 -4.84 -5.09 9.37
N HIS A 99 -6.05 -4.70 8.99
CA HIS A 99 -6.72 -3.58 9.60
C HIS A 99 -8.01 -3.99 10.29
N ASP A 100 -8.36 -3.27 11.34
CA ASP A 100 -9.65 -3.40 12.01
C ASP A 100 -10.74 -2.92 11.04
N GLU A 101 -11.59 -3.84 10.61
CA GLU A 101 -12.60 -3.62 9.57
C GLU A 101 -13.68 -2.63 10.03
N ASP A 102 -14.11 -2.71 11.29
CA ASP A 102 -15.12 -1.80 11.83
C ASP A 102 -14.58 -0.35 11.86
N LEU A 103 -13.35 -0.15 12.36
CA LEU A 103 -12.73 1.19 12.39
C LEU A 103 -12.41 1.73 10.99
N TRP A 104 -12.13 0.87 10.03
CA TRP A 104 -11.99 1.30 8.64
C TRP A 104 -13.32 1.82 8.12
N PHE A 105 -14.39 1.03 8.18
CA PHE A 105 -15.67 1.38 7.57
C PHE A 105 -16.41 2.50 8.30
N ASP A 106 -16.34 2.56 9.63
CA ASP A 106 -17.09 3.53 10.41
C ASP A 106 -16.34 4.86 10.58
N ASP A 107 -14.99 4.81 10.68
CA ASP A 107 -14.17 5.96 11.07
C ASP A 107 -13.08 6.34 10.04
N GLU A 108 -12.99 5.66 8.89
CA GLU A 108 -11.94 5.84 7.87
C GLU A 108 -10.53 5.74 8.47
N GLN A 109 -10.33 4.77 9.38
CA GLN A 109 -9.07 4.59 10.10
C GLN A 109 -8.39 3.25 9.81
N LEU A 110 -7.11 3.33 9.40
CA LEU A 110 -6.23 2.18 9.25
C LEU A 110 -5.58 1.86 10.60
N VAL A 111 -6.33 1.16 11.46
CA VAL A 111 -5.81 0.65 12.73
C VAL A 111 -5.44 -0.82 12.55
N LEU A 112 -4.26 -1.22 13.03
CA LEU A 112 -3.81 -2.61 12.98
C LEU A 112 -4.82 -3.54 13.66
N ASN A 113 -5.22 -4.60 12.97
CA ASN A 113 -5.90 -5.74 13.57
C ASN A 113 -4.95 -6.43 14.56
N VAL A 114 -5.33 -6.44 15.84
CA VAL A 114 -4.50 -6.96 16.95
C VAL A 114 -4.09 -8.42 16.76
N ASP A 115 -4.86 -9.22 16.03
CA ASP A 115 -4.54 -10.61 15.73
C ASP A 115 -3.29 -10.76 14.85
N LYS A 116 -2.89 -9.68 14.15
CA LYS A 116 -1.66 -9.66 13.34
C LYS A 116 -0.44 -9.22 14.12
N LEU A 117 -0.58 -8.74 15.36
CA LEU A 117 0.52 -8.12 16.11
C LEU A 117 1.73 -9.06 16.27
N GLU A 118 1.47 -10.35 16.53
CA GLU A 118 2.53 -11.37 16.69
C GLU A 118 3.29 -11.69 15.39
N THR A 119 2.76 -11.26 14.24
CA THR A 119 3.41 -11.44 12.93
C THR A 119 4.37 -10.30 12.58
N LEU A 120 4.42 -9.25 13.40
CA LEU A 120 5.18 -8.03 13.14
C LEU A 120 6.44 -7.94 14.00
N THR A 121 7.42 -7.18 13.51
CA THR A 121 8.62 -6.83 14.26
C THR A 121 8.42 -5.48 14.93
N ALA A 122 8.57 -5.45 16.26
CA ALA A 122 8.50 -4.24 17.05
C ALA A 122 9.87 -3.53 17.13
N ASN A 123 9.87 -2.21 16.98
CA ASN A 123 11.00 -1.33 17.22
C ASN A 123 10.50 -0.03 17.86
N GLU A 124 10.76 0.15 19.16
CA GLU A 124 10.23 1.26 19.96
C GLU A 124 8.70 1.36 19.87
N ASP A 125 8.20 2.44 19.28
CA ASP A 125 6.78 2.71 19.04
C ASP A 125 6.31 2.29 17.64
N LEU A 126 7.15 1.62 16.85
CA LEU A 126 6.83 1.25 15.47
C LEU A 126 6.84 -0.27 15.29
N TYR A 127 5.72 -0.81 14.80
CA TYR A 127 5.61 -2.18 14.32
C TYR A 127 5.78 -2.20 12.81
N THR A 128 6.60 -3.11 12.29
CA THR A 128 6.82 -3.27 10.85
C THR A 128 6.71 -4.72 10.43
N GLY A 129 6.31 -4.95 9.19
CA GLY A 129 6.22 -6.30 8.63
C GLY A 129 6.22 -6.32 7.12
N GLY A 130 6.27 -7.53 6.58
CA GLY A 130 6.24 -7.78 5.15
C GLY A 130 7.60 -8.10 4.53
N ASP A 131 7.54 -8.45 3.26
CA ASP A 131 8.63 -8.97 2.42
C ASP A 131 8.85 -8.14 1.15
N ALA A 132 8.01 -7.13 0.91
CA ALA A 132 8.15 -6.24 -0.24
C ALA A 132 9.45 -5.41 -0.14
N PRO A 133 10.20 -5.24 -1.25
CA PRO A 133 11.43 -4.46 -1.26
C PRO A 133 11.21 -3.01 -0.85
N ARG A 134 11.97 -2.54 0.15
CA ARG A 134 11.82 -1.19 0.73
C ARG A 134 11.89 -0.06 -0.32
N LEU A 135 12.73 -0.19 -1.35
CA LEU A 135 12.87 0.84 -2.38
C LEU A 135 11.61 0.99 -3.24
N ILE A 136 10.95 -0.13 -3.58
CA ILE A 136 9.68 -0.13 -4.32
C ILE A 136 8.60 0.54 -3.47
N VAL A 137 8.46 0.08 -2.22
CA VAL A 137 7.43 0.55 -1.28
C VAL A 137 7.59 2.06 -1.02
N ARG A 138 8.83 2.51 -0.78
CA ARG A 138 9.12 3.93 -0.52
C ARG A 138 8.75 4.81 -1.71
N PHE A 139 9.09 4.40 -2.93
CA PHE A 139 8.79 5.19 -4.12
C PHE A 139 7.28 5.31 -4.36
N ILE A 140 6.54 4.22 -4.21
CA ILE A 140 5.07 4.23 -4.33
C ILE A 140 4.45 5.13 -3.27
N ALA A 141 4.86 4.99 -2.00
CA ALA A 141 4.35 5.80 -0.90
C ALA A 141 4.60 7.30 -1.10
N GLU A 142 5.80 7.68 -1.56
CA GLU A 142 6.14 9.07 -1.88
C GLU A 142 5.24 9.62 -2.99
N LYS A 143 5.00 8.85 -4.05
CA LYS A 143 4.17 9.27 -5.19
C LYS A 143 2.68 9.33 -4.86
N ALA A 144 2.21 8.46 -3.97
CA ALA A 144 0.86 8.51 -3.41
C ALA A 144 0.64 9.70 -2.45
N GLY A 145 1.70 10.43 -2.06
CA GLY A 145 1.59 11.58 -1.16
C GLY A 145 1.53 11.21 0.32
N LEU A 146 1.94 9.99 0.69
CA LEU A 146 2.09 9.60 2.08
C LEU A 146 3.24 10.38 2.73
N THR A 147 3.01 10.87 3.96
CA THR A 147 4.04 11.62 4.69
C THR A 147 4.85 10.78 5.66
N ALA A 148 4.39 9.56 5.94
CA ALA A 148 5.03 8.61 6.84
C ALA A 148 5.30 7.28 6.11
N GLY A 149 6.07 7.32 5.01
CA GLY A 149 6.54 6.13 4.31
C GLY A 149 7.74 5.44 5.00
N PRO A 150 8.11 4.22 4.56
CA PRO A 150 9.24 3.47 5.12
C PRO A 150 10.62 4.08 4.79
#